data_AF-A0A258ZFE9-F1
#
_entry.id   AF-A0A258ZFE9-F1
#
_cell.length_a   1.000
_cell.length_b   1.000
_cell.length_c   1.000
_cell.angle_alpha   90.00
_cell.angle_beta   90.00
_cell.angle_gamma   90.00
#
_symmetry.space_group_name_H-M   'P 1'
#
loop_
_entity.id
_entity.type
_entity.pdbx_description
1 polymer ?
#
loop_
_entity_poly.entity_id
_entity_poly.type
_entity_poly.pdbx_seq_one_letter_code
_entity_poly.pdbx_strand_id
1 'polypeptide(L)' 'MPERTPSVGEAGTLGQVDSTDLLGSREALMIRHQGECYILRKTRAGKLILTK' A
#
# COMPACT_ATOMS: atom_id res chain seq x y z
N MET A 1 21.59 -8.60 7.23
CA MET A 1 20.13 -8.51 7.40
C MET A 1 19.75 -7.10 6.95
N PRO A 2 18.89 -6.90 5.94
CA PRO A 2 18.62 -5.55 5.45
C PRO A 2 17.55 -4.88 6.33
N GLU A 3 17.93 -3.79 6.97
CA GLU A 3 17.04 -2.86 7.66
C GLU A 3 16.35 -1.99 6.59
N ARG A 4 15.05 -2.23 6.32
CA ARG A 4 14.23 -1.24 5.61
C ARG A 4 13.56 -0.36 6.65
N THR A 5 14.24 0.71 7.04
CA THR A 5 13.57 1.85 7.67
C THR A 5 12.86 2.63 6.56
N PRO A 6 11.52 2.74 6.55
CA PRO A 6 10.86 3.75 5.74
C PRO A 6 11.17 5.11 6.39
N SER A 7 12.20 5.80 5.89
CA SER A 7 12.41 7.21 6.18
C SER A 7 11.25 7.99 5.55
N VAL A 8 10.23 8.29 6.36
CA VAL A 8 9.11 9.14 5.95
C VAL A 8 9.63 10.58 5.81
N GLY A 9 10.06 10.91 4.58
CA GLY A 9 10.49 12.23 4.19
C GLY A 9 9.31 13.18 4.09
N GLU A 10 9.38 14.22 4.92
CA GLU A 10 8.83 15.58 4.85
C GLU A 10 7.59 15.87 3.98
N ALA A 11 6.66 16.59 4.62
CA ALA A 11 5.41 17.08 4.05
C ALA A 11 5.63 17.80 2.70
N GLY A 12 5.19 17.17 1.61
CA GLY A 12 5.19 17.76 0.27
C GLY A 12 5.43 16.78 -0.88
N THR A 13 5.93 15.58 -0.60
CA THR A 13 6.16 14.54 -1.62
C THR A 13 5.22 13.37 -1.40
N LEU A 14 4.45 13.02 -2.43
CA LEU A 14 3.57 11.83 -2.46
C LEU A 14 4.33 10.64 -1.85
N GLY A 15 3.87 10.17 -0.68
CA GLY A 15 4.46 9.02 -0.02
C GLY A 15 4.36 7.81 -0.94
N GLN A 16 5.46 7.48 -1.61
CA GLN A 16 5.52 6.32 -2.47
C GLN A 16 5.78 5.10 -1.61
N VAL A 17 4.81 4.19 -1.58
CA VAL A 17 4.90 2.91 -0.90
C VAL A 17 4.82 1.80 -1.93
N ASP A 18 5.73 0.84 -1.83
CA ASP A 18 5.74 -0.31 -2.73
C ASP A 18 4.49 -1.15 -2.50
N SER A 19 3.84 -1.53 -3.60
CA SER A 19 2.68 -2.44 -3.52
C SER A 19 3.02 -3.79 -2.90
N THR A 20 4.27 -4.23 -3.03
CA THR A 20 4.77 -5.45 -2.38
C THR A 20 4.98 -5.27 -0.88
N ASP A 21 5.28 -4.05 -0.43
CA ASP A 21 5.37 -3.73 1.00
C ASP A 21 3.95 -3.63 1.60
N LEU A 22 3.03 -3.01 0.86
CA LEU A 22 1.63 -2.90 1.27
C LEU A 22 0.90 -4.25 1.28
N LEU A 23 0.95 -5.01 0.19
CA LEU A 23 0.25 -6.28 0.08
C LEU A 23 1.03 -7.46 0.66
N GLY A 24 2.37 -7.38 0.74
CA GLY A 24 3.22 -8.49 1.17
C GLY A 24 2.99 -9.73 0.30
N SER A 25 2.72 -10.85 0.97
CA SER A 25 2.36 -12.14 0.36
C SER A 25 0.86 -12.28 0.07
N ARG A 26 0.07 -11.22 0.28
CA ARG A 26 -1.40 -11.26 0.29
C ARG A 26 -1.94 -10.64 -0.99
N GLU A 27 -3.01 -11.19 -1.54
CA GLU A 27 -3.59 -10.66 -2.79
C GLU A 27 -4.48 -9.42 -2.57
N ALA A 28 -4.86 -9.14 -1.31
CA ALA A 28 -5.64 -7.98 -0.91
C ALA A 28 -5.28 -7.48 0.51
N LEU A 29 -5.35 -6.16 0.70
CA LEU A 29 -5.18 -5.45 1.96
C LEU A 29 -6.37 -4.51 2.20
N MET A 30 -6.84 -4.46 3.45
CA MET A 30 -7.88 -3.52 3.87
C MET A 30 -7.24 -2.24 4.40
N ILE A 31 -7.49 -1.12 3.74
CA ILE A 31 -7.05 0.22 4.13
C ILE A 31 -8.20 0.92 4.81
N ARG A 32 -7.98 1.43 6.03
CA ARG A 32 -8.93 2.36 6.65
C ARG A 32 -8.47 3.78 6.38
N HIS A 33 -9.23 4.52 5.58
CA HIS A 33 -8.89 5.89 5.21
C HIS A 33 -10.06 6.81 5.55
N GLN A 34 -9.82 7.84 6.37
CA GLN A 34 -10.84 8.80 6.82
C GLN A 34 -12.12 8.15 7.42
N GLY A 35 -11.99 6.99 8.06
CA GLY A 35 -13.12 6.25 8.63
C GLY A 35 -13.84 5.31 7.66
N GLU A 36 -13.51 5.36 6.38
CA GLU A 36 -14.00 4.42 5.38
C GLU A 36 -13.05 3.23 5.24
N CYS A 37 -13.63 2.06 5.00
CA CYS A 37 -12.87 0.86 4.70
C CYS A 37 -12.76 0.73 3.18
N TYR A 38 -11.53 0.70 2.70
CA TYR A 38 -11.18 0.40 1.34
C TYR A 38 -10.43 -0.92 1.29
N ILE A 39 -10.55 -1.63 0.19
CA ILE A 39 -9.82 -2.85 -0.11
C ILE A 39 -8.93 -2.55 -1.30
N LEU A 40 -7.62 -2.56 -1.05
CA LEU A 40 -6.61 -2.55 -2.09
C LEU A 40 -6.26 -3.98 -2.45
N ARG A 41 -6.55 -4.41 -3.67
CA ARG A 41 -6.19 -5.74 -4.17
C ARG A 41 -5.28 -5.66 -5.37
N LYS A 42 -4.35 -6.61 -5.47
CA LYS A 42 -3.54 -6.81 -6.67
C LYS A 42 -4.32 -7.66 -7.66
N THR A 43 -4.33 -7.25 -8.91
CA THR A 43 -4.83 -8.06 -10.02
C THR A 43 -3.72 -8.95 -10.54
N ARG A 44 -4.09 -10.08 -11.16
CA ARG A 44 -3.15 -10.95 -11.87
C ARG A 44 -2.35 -10.22 -12.97
N ALA A 45 -2.89 -9.11 -13.48
CA ALA A 45 -2.24 -8.24 -14.44
C ALA A 45 -1.19 -7.29 -13.83
N GLY A 46 -0.91 -7.39 -12.52
CA GLY A 46 0.06 -6.55 -11.83
C GLY A 46 -0.44 -5.15 -11.46
N LYS A 47 -1.71 -4.82 -11.74
CA LYS A 47 -2.34 -3.55 -11.38
C LYS A 47 -2.97 -3.63 -9.99
N LEU A 48 -3.02 -2.50 -9.28
CA LEU A 48 -3.72 -2.35 -8.01
C LEU A 48 -5.11 -1.79 -8.26
N ILE A 49 -6.11 -2.37 -7.60
CA ILE A 49 -7.47 -1.87 -7.60
C ILE A 49 -7.83 -1.50 -6.17
N LEU A 50 -8.22 -0.25 -5.97
CA LEU A 50 -8.84 0.21 -4.75
C LEU A 50 -10.36 0.14 -4.93
N THR A 51 -11.02 -0.60 -4.06
CA THR A 51 -12.48 -0.72 -3.99
C THR A 51 -12.94 -0.33 -2.59
N LYS A 52 -14.14 0.21 -2.44
CA LYS A 52 -14.78 0.36 -1.13
C LYS A 52 -15.49 -0.93 -0.74
#